data_AF-A4J7P3-F1
#
_entry.id   AF-A4J7P3-F1
#
_cell.length_a   1.000
_cell.length_b   1.000
_cell.length_c   1.000
_cell.angle_alpha   90.00
_cell.angle_beta   90.00
_cell.angle_gamma   90.00
#
_symmetry.space_group_name_H-M   'P 1'
#
loop_
_entity.id
_entity.type
_entity.pdbx_description
1 polymer ?
#
loop_
_entity_poly.entity_id
_entity_poly.type
_entity_poly.pdbx_seq_one_letter_code
_entity_poly.pdbx_strand_id
1 'polypeptide(L)'
;MEKKPMYYSNLAQIKGTSSVDFKIAFGVKKDVNKPINEDDIDFYLHTSPQHLKSLVLLLTEHLRIYETVFGVINLEPQQSGLQELQGKIQVVKES
;
A
#
# COMPACT_ATOMS: atom_id res chain seq x y z
N MET A 1 -16.46 18.07 18.36
CA MET A 1 -15.99 16.69 18.12
C MET A 1 -14.48 16.73 18.03
N GLU A 2 -13.80 15.97 18.89
CA GLU A 2 -12.36 15.75 18.75
C GLU A 2 -12.10 15.01 17.43
N LYS A 3 -11.12 15.48 16.65
CA LYS A 3 -10.75 14.78 15.42
C LYS A 3 -10.05 13.48 15.81
N LYS A 4 -10.54 12.35 15.30
CA LYS A 4 -9.84 11.08 15.44
C LYS A 4 -8.45 11.18 14.80
N PRO A 5 -7.42 10.54 15.38
CA PRO A 5 -6.09 10.52 14.78
C PRO A 5 -6.14 9.87 13.39
N MET A 6 -5.35 10.41 12.46
CA MET A 6 -5.22 9.92 11.09
C MET A 6 -3.76 9.56 10.86
N TYR A 7 -3.52 8.34 10.37
CA TYR A 7 -2.18 7.83 10.10
C TYR A 7 -2.02 7.64 8.60
N TYR A 8 -0.95 8.21 8.04
CA TYR A 8 -0.53 7.88 6.68
C TYR A 8 0.20 6.54 6.69
N SER A 9 -0.06 5.70 5.69
CA SER A 9 0.60 4.41 5.54
C SER A 9 0.76 4.08 4.07
N ASN A 10 1.99 3.77 3.64
CA ASN A 10 2.28 3.22 2.32
C ASN A 10 2.82 1.79 2.40
N LEU A 11 2.90 1.24 3.61
CA LEU A 11 3.32 -0.11 3.91
C LEU A 11 2.23 -0.81 4.72
N ALA A 12 1.90 -2.04 4.34
CA ALA A 12 1.04 -2.91 5.12
C ALA A 12 1.58 -4.36 5.03
N GLN A 13 1.76 -5.03 6.17
CA GLN A 13 2.24 -6.40 6.23
C GLN A 13 1.47 -7.22 7.27
N ILE A 14 0.96 -8.39 6.88
CA ILE A 14 0.39 -9.35 7.83
C ILE A 14 1.55 -10.01 8.58
N LYS A 15 1.66 -9.76 9.89
CA LYS A 15 2.78 -10.23 10.74
C LYS A 15 2.50 -11.54 11.46
N GLY A 16 1.46 -12.26 11.04
CA GLY A 16 1.09 -13.56 11.56
C GLY A 16 -0.41 -13.70 11.77
N THR A 17 -0.87 -14.94 11.69
CA THR A 17 -2.20 -15.34 12.13
C THR A 17 -2.03 -15.98 13.50
N SER A 18 -2.55 -15.34 14.55
CA SER A 18 -2.80 -16.11 15.77
C SER A 18 -3.96 -17.06 15.48
N SER A 19 -4.13 -18.11 16.29
CA SER A 19 -5.28 -19.02 16.14
C SER A 19 -6.63 -18.32 16.28
N VAL A 20 -6.65 -17.09 16.81
CA VAL A 20 -7.88 -16.34 17.12
C VAL A 20 -7.97 -14.99 16.41
N ASP A 21 -6.84 -14.35 16.08
CA ASP A 21 -6.79 -12.97 15.56
C ASP A 21 -5.69 -12.76 14.51
N PHE A 22 -5.86 -11.72 13.69
CA PHE A 22 -4.88 -11.24 12.74
C PHE A 22 -4.14 -10.02 13.28
N LYS A 23 -2.84 -9.95 12.99
CA LYS A 23 -2.00 -8.77 13.26
C LYS A 23 -1.48 -8.21 11.94
N ILE A 24 -1.81 -6.94 11.67
CA ILE A 24 -1.36 -6.21 10.48
C ILE A 24 -0.46 -5.06 10.95
N ALA A 25 0.76 -5.02 10.45
CA ALA A 25 1.67 -3.89 10.61
C ALA A 25 1.38 -2.84 9.54
N PHE A 26 1.33 -1.58 9.95
CA PHE A 26 1.19 -0.42 9.07
C PHE A 26 2.32 0.57 9.35
N GLY A 27 2.73 1.30 8.32
CA GLY A 27 3.71 2.37 8.47
C GLY A 27 4.18 2.94 7.14
N VAL A 28 5.38 3.49 7.16
CA VAL A 28 6.01 4.14 6.00
C VAL A 28 7.31 3.44 5.66
N LYS A 29 7.45 2.99 4.41
CA LYS A 29 8.73 2.49 3.89
C LYS A 29 9.72 3.65 3.82
N LYS A 30 10.70 3.68 4.73
CA LYS A 30 11.70 4.76 4.83
C LYS A 30 12.78 4.67 3.74
N ASP A 31 13.17 3.45 3.41
CA ASP A 31 14.12 3.16 2.33
C ASP A 31 13.54 2.10 1.40
N VAL A 32 13.16 2.51 0.19
CA VAL A 32 12.50 1.64 -0.82
C VAL A 32 13.39 0.52 -1.32
N ASN A 33 14.72 0.63 -1.18
CA ASN A 33 15.67 -0.35 -1.70
C ASN A 33 16.00 -1.46 -0.69
N LYS A 34 15.55 -1.32 0.56
CA LYS A 34 15.81 -2.28 1.64
C LYS A 34 14.58 -3.11 1.96
N PRO A 35 14.76 -4.35 2.47
CA PRO A 35 13.66 -5.09 3.06
C PRO A 35 12.93 -4.28 4.14
N ILE A 36 11.66 -4.61 4.37
CA ILE A 36 10.87 -4.04 5.46
C ILE A 36 11.52 -4.44 6.80
N ASN A 37 11.73 -3.47 7.69
CA ASN A 37 12.21 -3.71 9.05
C ASN A 37 11.27 -3.07 10.09
N GLU A 38 11.55 -3.26 11.38
CA GLU A 38 10.69 -2.73 12.46
C GLU A 38 10.63 -1.21 12.52
N ASP A 39 11.68 -0.49 12.07
CA ASP A 39 11.66 0.96 12.02
C ASP A 39 10.68 1.49 10.95
N ASP A 40 10.30 0.69 9.96
CA ASP A 40 9.30 1.05 8.96
C ASP A 40 7.85 0.91 9.50
N ILE A 41 7.66 0.43 10.73
CA ILE A 41 6.34 0.12 11.31
C ILE A 41 5.95 1.20 12.33
N ASP A 42 4.86 1.90 12.06
CA ASP A 42 4.34 2.96 12.93
C ASP A 42 3.28 2.45 13.90
N PHE A 43 2.47 1.46 13.49
CA PHE A 43 1.47 0.85 14.36
C PHE A 43 1.06 -0.56 13.93
N TYR A 44 0.40 -1.27 14.85
CA TYR A 44 -0.16 -2.58 14.64
C TYR A 44 -1.68 -2.56 14.80
N LEU A 45 -2.40 -3.07 13.81
CA LEU A 45 -3.82 -3.37 13.90
C LEU A 45 -4.02 -4.83 14.30
N HIS A 46 -4.65 -5.03 15.46
CA HIS A 46 -5.16 -6.33 15.88
C HIS A 46 -6.64 -6.41 15.52
N THR A 47 -7.04 -7.44 14.80
CA THR A 47 -8.42 -7.60 14.34
C THR A 47 -8.84 -9.06 14.29
N SER A 48 -10.11 -9.32 14.62
CA SER A 48 -10.66 -10.65 14.50
C SER A 48 -10.86 -11.07 13.03
N PRO A 49 -10.93 -12.37 12.73
CA PRO A 49 -11.17 -12.88 11.39
C PRO A 49 -12.48 -12.35 10.76
N GLN A 50 -13.54 -12.20 11.56
CA GLN A 50 -14.84 -11.71 11.08
C GLN A 50 -14.71 -10.25 10.60
N HIS A 51 -14.09 -9.39 11.41
CA HIS A 51 -13.90 -7.98 11.06
C HIS A 51 -12.96 -7.83 9.86
N LEU A 52 -11.90 -8.64 9.77
CA LEU A 52 -11.00 -8.63 8.63
C LEU A 52 -11.73 -9.05 7.34
N LYS A 53 -12.61 -10.07 7.41
CA LYS A 53 -13.42 -10.48 6.26
C LYS A 53 -14.34 -9.36 5.78
N SER A 54 -15.02 -8.69 6.70
CA SER A 54 -15.87 -7.53 6.37
C SER A 54 -15.05 -6.38 5.76
N LEU A 55 -13.86 -6.09 6.31
CA LEU A 55 -12.96 -5.07 5.77
C LEU A 55 -12.54 -5.38 4.32
N VAL A 56 -12.13 -6.62 4.04
CA VAL A 56 -11.73 -7.04 2.68
C VAL A 56 -12.87 -6.87 1.68
N LEU A 57 -14.10 -7.24 2.05
CA LEU A 57 -15.27 -7.05 1.19
C LEU A 57 -15.50 -5.57 0.86
N LEU A 58 -15.50 -4.71 1.88
CA LEU A 58 -15.68 -3.26 1.72
C LEU A 58 -14.59 -2.65 0.84
N LEU A 59 -13.32 -3.01 1.09
CA LEU A 59 -12.18 -2.51 0.30
C LEU A 59 -12.29 -2.95 -1.17
N THR A 60 -12.63 -4.20 -1.42
CA THR A 60 -12.74 -4.73 -2.79
C THR A 60 -13.83 -4.02 -3.59
N GLU A 61 -14.98 -3.77 -2.96
CA GLU A 61 -16.07 -3.03 -3.59
C GLU A 61 -15.67 -1.59 -3.93
N HIS A 62 -15.05 -0.89 -2.99
CA HIS A 62 -14.64 0.51 -3.18
C HIS A 62 -13.49 0.65 -4.18
N LEU A 63 -12.53 -0.29 -4.18
CA LEU A 63 -11.48 -0.34 -5.20
C LEU A 63 -12.07 -0.50 -6.60
N ARG A 64 -13.03 -1.41 -6.78
CA ARG A 64 -13.70 -1.60 -8.07
C ARG A 64 -14.40 -0.32 -8.55
N ILE A 65 -15.07 0.40 -7.64
CA ILE A 65 -15.72 1.68 -7.96
C ILE A 65 -14.67 2.71 -8.39
N TYR A 66 -13.59 2.84 -7.62
CA TYR A 66 -12.49 3.74 -7.94
C TYR A 66 -11.90 3.44 -9.31
N GLU A 67 -11.55 2.18 -9.59
CA GLU A 67 -10.94 1.78 -10.86
C GLU A 67 -11.86 1.96 -12.07
N THR A 68 -13.18 1.85 -11.86
CA THR A 68 -14.18 2.15 -12.90
C THR A 68 -14.15 3.62 -13.30
N VAL A 69 -13.87 4.53 -12.35
CA VAL A 69 -13.89 5.99 -12.57
C VAL A 69 -12.53 6.52 -13.00
N PHE A 70 -11.44 6.04 -12.38
CA PHE A 70 -10.10 6.61 -12.53
C PHE A 70 -9.12 5.70 -13.29
N GLY A 71 -9.55 4.50 -13.68
CA GLY A 71 -8.72 3.51 -14.34
C GLY A 71 -8.08 2.50 -13.38
N VAL A 72 -7.59 1.41 -13.94
CA VAL A 72 -7.05 0.24 -13.21
C VAL A 72 -5.77 0.61 -12.46
N ILE A 73 -5.66 0.19 -11.20
CA ILE A 73 -4.46 0.29 -10.40
C ILE A 73 -3.51 -0.83 -10.82
N ASN A 74 -2.44 -0.48 -11.53
CA ASN A 74 -1.39 -1.43 -11.90
C ASN A 74 -0.39 -1.54 -10.76
N LEU A 75 -0.29 -2.74 -10.17
CA LEU A 75 0.70 -3.03 -9.14
C LEU A 75 2.12 -3.12 -9.71
N GLU A 76 2.23 -3.54 -10.96
CA GLU A 76 3.47 -3.56 -11.71
C GLU A 76 3.61 -2.29 -12.55
N PRO A 77 4.81 -1.68 -12.61
CA PRO A 77 5.05 -0.55 -13.50
C PRO A 77 4.79 -0.95 -14.95
N GLN A 78 4.08 -0.11 -15.71
CA GLN A 78 3.92 -0.34 -17.14
C GLN A 78 5.27 -0.13 -17.85
N GLN A 79 5.75 -1.15 -18.57
CA GLN A 79 7.04 -1.10 -19.27
C GLN A 79 7.13 0.05 -20.28
N SER A 80 6.02 0.43 -20.90
CA SER A 80 5.93 1.57 -21.82
C SER A 80 6.30 2.90 -21.15
N GLY A 81 5.77 3.14 -19.93
CA GLY A 81 6.09 4.34 -19.17
C GLY A 81 7.56 4.39 -18.72
N LEU A 82 8.15 3.23 -18.40
CA LEU A 82 9.57 3.13 -18.07
C LEU A 82 10.47 3.46 -19.27
N GLN A 83 10.12 2.97 -20.48
CA GLN A 83 10.86 3.26 -21.71
C GLN A 83 10.79 4.75 -22.09
N GLU A 84 9.62 5.36 -21.93
CA GLU A 84 9.43 6.78 -22.23
C GLU A 84 10.21 7.69 -21.25
N LEU A 85 10.27 7.32 -19.97
CA LEU A 85 11.09 8.00 -18.97
C LEU A 85 12.60 7.88 -19.27
N GLN A 86 13.07 6.70 -19.67
CA GLN A 86 14.46 6.49 -20.05
C GLN A 86 14.87 7.34 -21.26
N GLY A 87 14.01 7.41 -22.28
CA GLY A 87 14.22 8.28 -23.45
C GLY A 87 14.34 9.75 -23.06
N LYS A 88 13.46 10.24 -22.16
CA LYS A 88 13.51 11.64 -21.68
C LYS A 88 14.76 11.93 -20.85
N ILE A 89 15.24 10.99 -20.04
CA ILE A 89 16.47 11.16 -19.24
C ILE A 89 17.73 11.18 -20.12
N GLN A 90 17.76 10.40 -21.22
CA GLN A 90 18.87 10.42 -22.17
C GLN A 90 19.00 11.78 -22.89
N VAL A 91 17.88 12.34 -23.35
CA VAL A 91 17.87 13.65 -24.04
C VAL A 91 18.43 14.78 -23.16
N VAL A 92 18.16 14.75 -21.85
CA VAL A 92 18.67 15.78 -20.91
C VAL A 92 20.17 15.63 -20.63
N LYS A 93 20.77 14.44 -20.78
CA LYS A 93 22.22 14.23 -20.58
C LYS A 93 23.06 14.61 -21.79
N GLU A 94 22.45 14.66 -22.97
CA GLU A 94 23.11 14.99 -24.24
C GLU A 94 22.93 16.47 -24.63
N SER A 95 22.24 17.26 -23.81
CA SER A 95 22.01 18.71 -23.95
C SER A 95 22.90 19.50 -23.00
#